data_AF-A0A137Q582-F1
#
_entry.id   AF-A0A137Q582-F1
#
_cell.length_a   1.000
_cell.length_b   1.000
_cell.length_c   1.000
_cell.angle_alpha   90.00
_cell.angle_beta   90.00
_cell.angle_gamma   90.00
#
_symmetry.space_group_name_H-M   'P 1'
#
loop_
_entity.id
_entity.type
_entity.pdbx_description
1 polymer ?
#
loop_
_entity_poly.entity_id
_entity_poly.type
_entity_poly.pdbx_seq_one_letter_code
_entity_poly.pdbx_strand_id
1 'polypeptide(L)' 'MKYLIRWKGYSPSDNTWKWEDNLEYSGELLREYKTTNKLPQDNTGICFKPIK' A
#
# COMPACT_ATOMS: atom_id res chain seq x y z
N MET A 1 1.46 -5.66 -4.04
CA MET A 1 2.35 -5.88 -2.86
C MET A 1 1.52 -5.95 -1.58
N LYS A 2 2.06 -6.49 -0.48
CA LYS A 2 1.38 -6.54 0.83
C LYS A 2 2.16 -5.73 1.84
N TYR A 3 1.48 -4.98 2.70
CA TYR A 3 2.08 -4.18 3.76
C TYR A 3 1.53 -4.60 5.11
N LEU A 4 2.39 -4.59 6.12
CA LEU A 4 1.99 -4.82 7.50
C LEU A 4 1.56 -3.50 8.12
N ILE A 5 0.28 -3.39 8.47
CA ILE A 5 -0.29 -2.17 9.04
C ILE A 5 -0.21 -2.22 10.56
N ARG A 6 0.33 -1.15 11.14
CA ARG A 6 0.30 -0.91 12.57
C ARG A 6 -0.87 0.01 12.93
N TRP A 7 -1.85 -0.55 13.63
CA TRP A 7 -3.05 0.18 14.04
C TRP A 7 -2.77 1.05 15.26
N LYS A 8 -3.28 2.29 15.25
CA LYS A 8 -3.15 3.20 16.40
C LYS A 8 -4.02 2.69 17.54
N GLY A 9 -3.43 2.54 18.73
CA GLY A 9 -4.13 2.08 19.93
C GLY A 9 -4.23 0.56 20.09
N TYR A 10 -3.66 -0.22 19.17
CA TYR A 10 -3.60 -1.68 19.26
C TYR A 10 -2.17 -2.16 19.51
N SER A 11 -2.05 -3.41 19.96
CA SER A 11 -0.75 -4.02 20.18
C SER A 11 -0.09 -4.37 18.84
N PRO A 12 1.25 -4.47 18.78
CA PRO A 12 1.95 -4.91 17.58
C PRO A 12 1.54 -6.33 17.13
N SER A 13 0.94 -7.13 18.02
CA SER A 13 0.37 -8.44 17.70
C SER A 13 -0.89 -8.36 16.83
N ASP A 14 -1.63 -7.23 16.89
CA ASP A 14 -2.82 -6.98 16.07
C ASP A 14 -2.48 -6.45 14.68
N ASN A 15 -1.20 -6.30 14.36
CA ASN A 15 -0.77 -5.83 13.06
C ASN A 15 -1.29 -6.75 11.95
N THR A 16 -1.93 -6.16 10.94
CA THR A 16 -2.60 -6.93 9.89
C THR A 16 -1.90 -6.73 8.55
N TRP A 17 -1.74 -7.81 7.79
CA TRP A 17 -1.29 -7.71 6.41
C TRP A 17 -2.43 -7.22 5.50
N LYS A 18 -2.19 -6.13 4.80
CA LYS A 18 -3.13 -5.52 3.85
C LYS A 18 -2.52 -5.45 2.46
N TRP A 19 -3.36 -5.66 1.45
CA TRP A 19 -2.97 -5.48 0.06
C TRP A 19 -2.90 -4.00 -0.28
N GLU A 20 -1.99 -3.66 -1.17
CA GLU A 20 -1.82 -2.30 -1.68
C GLU A 20 -3.14 -1.67 -2.18
N ASP A 21 -3.91 -2.40 -3.00
CA ASP A 21 -5.25 -2.02 -3.46
C ASP A 21 -6.21 -1.67 -2.31
N ASN A 22 -6.09 -2.34 -1.17
CA ASN A 22 -6.97 -2.08 -0.02
C ASN A 22 -6.57 -0.83 0.76
N LEU A 23 -5.36 -0.33 0.53
CA LEU A 23 -4.79 0.86 1.16
C LEU A 23 -4.88 2.10 0.26
N GLU A 24 -5.63 2.01 -0.85
CA GLU A 24 -5.80 3.12 -1.80
C GLU A 24 -6.35 4.39 -1.12
N TYR A 25 -7.21 4.23 -0.11
CA TYR A 25 -7.72 5.34 0.70
C TYR A 25 -6.65 6.00 1.60
N SER A 26 -5.52 5.34 1.82
CA SER A 26 -4.34 5.83 2.55
C SER A 26 -3.16 6.14 1.60
N GLY A 27 -3.46 6.51 0.36
CA GLY A 27 -2.49 6.68 -0.72
C GLY A 27 -1.34 7.63 -0.41
N GLU A 28 -1.55 8.69 0.37
CA GLU A 28 -0.49 9.65 0.73
C GLU A 28 0.57 9.01 1.64
N LEU A 29 0.13 8.34 2.71
CA LEU A 29 1.02 7.62 3.64
C LEU A 29 1.77 6.49 2.94
N LEU A 30 1.09 5.78 2.04
CA LEU A 30 1.71 4.73 1.24
C LEU A 30 2.75 5.30 0.27
N ARG A 31 2.46 6.44 -0.38
CA ARG A 31 3.37 7.11 -1.30
C ARG A 31 4.62 7.63 -0.59
N GLU A 32 4.46 8.21 0.60
CA GLU A 32 5.60 8.63 1.43
C GLU A 32 6.44 7.43 1.85
N TYR A 33 5.81 6.35 2.32
CA TYR A 33 6.50 5.11 2.67
C TYR A 33 7.29 4.53 1.49
N LYS A 34 6.67 4.44 0.30
CA LYS A 34 7.33 3.95 -0.92
C LYS A 34 8.52 4.82 -1.33
N THR A 35 8.38 6.14 -1.22
CA THR A 35 9.43 7.11 -1.57
C THR A 35 10.61 7.02 -0.60
N THR A 36 10.34 6.99 0.71
CA THR A 36 11.35 6.90 1.76
C THR A 36 12.13 5.58 1.69
N ASN A 37 11.45 4.47 1.43
CA ASN A 37 12.09 3.16 1.33
C ASN A 37 12.72 2.90 -0.05
N LYS A 38 12.72 3.89 -0.95
CA LYS A 38 13.22 3.79 -2.33
C LYS A 38 12.70 2.55 -3.04
N LEU A 39 11.44 2.18 -2.78
CA LEU A 39 10.82 1.09 -3.51
C LEU A 39 10.64 1.55 -4.95
N PRO A 40 10.96 0.71 -5.95
CA PRO A 40 10.64 1.06 -7.32
C PRO A 40 9.13 1.29 -7.38
N GLN A 41 8.74 2.55 -7.63
CA GLN A 41 7.42 2.85 -8.14
C GLN A 41 7.33 2.04 -9.42
N ASP A 42 6.44 1.04 -9.44
CA ASP A 42 6.12 0.34 -10.67
C ASP A 42 5.52 1.41 -11.59
N ASN A 43 6.36 2.02 -12.42
CA ASN A 43 6.01 3.07 -13.38
C ASN A 43 5.22 2.47 -14.55
N THR A 44 4.44 1.43 -14.28
CA THR A 44 3.61 0.81 -15.29
C THR A 44 2.29 1.55 -15.20
N GLY A 45 2.10 2.45 -16.16
CA GLY A 45 0.77 2.86 -16.57
C GLY A 45 0.00 1.61 -16.99
N ILE A 46 -0.53 0.87 -16.02
CA ILE A 46 -1.56 -0.12 -16.25
C ILE A 46 -2.83 0.70 -16.30
N CYS A 47 -3.04 1.29 -17.47
CA CYS A 47 -4.37 1.51 -18.00
C CYS A 47 -5.06 0.15 -17.88
N PHE A 48 -5.85 -0.02 -16.82
CA PHE A 48 -6.79 -1.12 -16.70
C PHE A 48 -7.67 -1.03 -17.93
N LYS A 49 -7.34 -1.79 -18.97
CA LYS A 49 -8.24 -1.98 -20.10
C LYS A 49 -9.26 -2.99 -19.59
N PRO A 50 -10.52 -2.58 -19.35
CA PRO A 50 -11.55 -3.57 -19.08
C PRO A 50 -11.61 -4.51 -20.27
N ILE A 51 -11.35 -5.79 -20.02
CA ILE A 51 -11.62 -6.83 -21.00
C ILE A 51 -13.15 -6.90 -21.09
N LYS A 52 -13.64 -6.59 -22.29
CA LYS A 52 -15.06 -6.59 -22.67
C LYS A 52 -15.67 -7.99 -22.57
#